data_AF-A0A9E2Y9N5-F1
#
_entry.id   AF-A0A9E2Y9N5-F1
#
_cell.length_a   1.000
_cell.length_b   1.000
_cell.length_c   1.000
_cell.angle_alpha   90.00
_cell.angle_beta   90.00
_cell.angle_gamma   90.00
#
_symmetry.space_group_name_H-M   'P 1'
#
loop_
_entity.id
_entity.type
_entity.pdbx_description
1 polymer ?
#
loop_
_entity_poly.entity_id
_entity_poly.type
_entity_poly.pdbx_seq_one_letter_code
_entity_poly.pdbx_strand_id
1 'polypeptide(L)'
;IAQIFDNPKRENKLSSFHAIEIAHTDDKPCASVLYMAAWLSAPYKATVSIVKVNGHGPGLHRVRLRSDSETIDFERTGPDCMQLRSTNGRQRVYSFNEAGLYTLMNEELSVLGPDPAFDSALARAQELAIDYR
;
A
#
# COMPACT_ATOMS: atom_id res chain seq x y z
N ILE A 1 2.34 6.15 -4.30
CA ILE A 1 1.15 5.32 -3.95
C ILE A 1 0.27 6.03 -2.91
N ALA A 2 0.84 6.59 -1.83
CA ALA A 2 0.12 7.34 -0.80
C ALA A 2 -0.86 8.41 -1.37
N GLN A 3 -0.42 9.19 -2.35
CA GLN A 3 -1.25 10.21 -3.04
C GLN A 3 -2.56 9.67 -3.67
N ILE A 4 -2.66 8.37 -3.95
CA ILE A 4 -3.90 7.75 -4.46
C ILE A 4 -4.95 7.62 -3.35
N PHE A 5 -4.50 7.50 -2.11
CA PHE A 5 -5.31 7.36 -0.90
C PHE A 5 -5.56 8.70 -0.20
N ASP A 6 -4.64 9.67 -0.30
CA ASP A 6 -4.74 11.01 0.32
C ASP A 6 -5.64 12.01 -0.43
N ASN A 7 -6.71 11.56 -1.09
CA ASN A 7 -7.65 12.50 -1.71
C ASN A 7 -8.77 12.86 -0.72
N PRO A 8 -8.75 14.05 -0.08
CA PRO A 8 -9.76 14.45 0.91
C PRO A 8 -11.16 14.62 0.32
N LYS A 9 -11.29 14.70 -1.02
CA LYS A 9 -12.60 14.72 -1.70
C LYS A 9 -13.19 13.32 -1.90
N ARG A 10 -12.45 12.26 -1.61
CA ARG A 10 -12.98 10.90 -1.59
C ARG A 10 -13.51 10.63 -0.19
N GLU A 11 -14.81 10.38 -0.05
CA GLU A 11 -15.40 9.69 1.10
C GLU A 11 -14.95 8.21 1.16
N ASN A 12 -13.73 7.89 0.74
CA ASN A 12 -13.19 6.55 0.88
C ASN A 12 -12.74 6.40 2.33
N LYS A 13 -13.71 6.08 3.19
CA LYS A 13 -13.41 5.62 4.53
C LYS A 13 -12.66 4.32 4.40
N LEU A 14 -11.33 4.38 4.45
CA LEU A 14 -10.47 3.20 4.53
C LEU A 14 -10.91 2.26 5.66
N SER A 15 -11.62 2.79 6.65
CA SER A 15 -12.32 2.05 7.72
C SER A 15 -13.28 0.97 7.26
N SER A 16 -13.78 1.03 6.03
CA SER A 16 -14.68 0.00 5.50
C SER A 16 -13.93 -1.25 5.03
N PHE A 17 -12.63 -1.15 4.74
CA PHE A 17 -11.82 -2.28 4.30
C PHE A 17 -11.27 -3.04 5.51
N HIS A 18 -11.69 -4.29 5.67
CA HIS A 18 -11.35 -5.14 6.81
C HIS A 18 -10.36 -6.25 6.46
N ALA A 19 -10.10 -6.48 5.16
CA ALA A 19 -9.11 -7.43 4.68
C ALA A 19 -8.20 -6.78 3.63
N ILE A 20 -6.90 -6.96 3.83
CA ILE A 20 -5.83 -6.41 3.00
C ILE A 20 -4.96 -7.57 2.53
N GLU A 21 -4.71 -7.63 1.22
CA GLU A 21 -3.76 -8.55 0.61
C GLU A 21 -2.65 -7.74 -0.06
N ILE A 22 -1.41 -8.01 0.32
CA ILE A 22 -0.22 -7.38 -0.25
C ILE A 22 0.57 -8.45 -1.00
N ALA A 23 0.67 -8.29 -2.32
CA ALA A 23 1.46 -9.18 -3.16
C ALA A 23 2.85 -8.58 -3.41
N HIS A 24 3.89 -9.41 -3.29
CA HIS A 24 5.29 -9.04 -3.57
C HIS A 24 5.98 -10.07 -4.47
N THR A 25 7.05 -9.65 -5.14
CA THR A 25 7.80 -10.52 -6.07
C THR A 25 9.08 -11.10 -5.46
N ASP A 26 9.60 -10.47 -4.40
CA ASP A 26 10.81 -10.93 -3.72
C ASP A 26 10.61 -12.29 -3.02
N ASP A 27 11.71 -12.99 -2.70
CA ASP A 27 11.68 -14.25 -1.95
C ASP A 27 11.10 -14.09 -0.54
N LYS A 28 11.29 -12.91 0.06
CA LYS A 28 10.74 -12.52 1.35
C LYS A 28 10.15 -11.11 1.25
N PRO A 29 9.10 -10.78 2.03
CA PRO A 29 8.55 -9.44 2.03
C PRO A 29 9.61 -8.44 2.51
N CYS A 30 9.92 -7.45 1.67
CA CYS A 30 10.83 -6.37 2.02
C CYS A 30 10.16 -5.33 2.94
N ALA A 31 10.96 -4.40 3.48
CA ALA A 31 10.47 -3.39 4.42
C ALA A 31 9.29 -2.57 3.86
N SER A 32 9.29 -2.24 2.57
CA SER A 32 8.20 -1.48 1.93
C SER A 32 6.90 -2.27 1.88
N VAL A 33 6.96 -3.59 1.70
CA VAL A 33 5.79 -4.49 1.72
C VAL A 33 5.19 -4.54 3.12
N LEU A 34 6.03 -4.74 4.14
CA LEU A 34 5.60 -4.76 5.53
C LEU A 34 5.03 -3.40 5.97
N TYR A 35 5.70 -2.31 5.60
CA TYR A 35 5.25 -0.95 5.91
C TYR A 35 3.90 -0.65 5.25
N MET A 36 3.72 -0.98 3.97
CA MET A 36 2.44 -0.81 3.27
C MET A 36 1.31 -1.61 3.93
N ALA A 37 1.57 -2.89 4.25
CA ALA A 37 0.62 -3.75 4.94
C ALA A 37 0.20 -3.16 6.30
N ALA A 38 1.18 -2.65 7.04
CA ALA A 38 0.97 -2.08 8.34
C ALA A 38 0.23 -0.74 8.27
N TRP A 39 0.65 0.18 7.41
CA TRP A 39 0.04 1.49 7.24
C TRP A 39 -1.45 1.38 6.87
N LEU A 40 -1.80 0.47 5.96
CA LEU A 40 -3.20 0.25 5.58
C LEU A 40 -4.02 -0.44 6.68
N SER A 41 -3.41 -1.31 7.48
CA SER A 41 -4.13 -2.08 8.51
C SER A 41 -4.20 -1.39 9.87
N ALA A 42 -3.24 -0.53 10.21
CA ALA A 42 -3.07 0.01 11.56
C ALA A 42 -4.29 0.74 12.11
N PRO A 43 -4.99 1.61 11.34
CA PRO A 43 -6.11 2.38 11.91
C PRO A 43 -7.29 1.51 12.36
N TYR A 44 -7.47 0.30 11.80
CA TYR A 44 -8.65 -0.55 12.03
C TYR A 44 -8.32 -2.01 12.35
N LYS A 45 -7.03 -2.33 12.52
CA LYS A 45 -6.51 -3.70 12.68
C LYS A 45 -7.09 -4.66 11.65
N ALA A 46 -7.17 -4.22 10.39
CA ALA A 46 -7.61 -5.06 9.30
C ALA A 46 -6.74 -6.32 9.19
N THR A 47 -7.35 -7.42 8.74
CA THR A 47 -6.65 -8.67 8.53
C THR A 47 -5.71 -8.51 7.34
N VAL A 48 -4.46 -8.93 7.50
CA VAL A 48 -3.42 -8.79 6.48
C VAL A 48 -2.99 -10.16 6.00
N SER A 49 -2.95 -10.33 4.68
CA SER A 49 -2.28 -11.45 4.03
C SER A 49 -1.16 -10.93 3.14
N ILE A 50 0.04 -11.49 3.27
CA ILE A 50 1.17 -11.16 2.42
C ILE A 50 1.47 -12.39 1.56
N VAL A 51 1.50 -12.20 0.24
CA VAL A 51 1.63 -13.30 -0.72
C VAL A 51 2.75 -13.04 -1.73
N LYS A 52 3.55 -14.08 -2.01
CA LYS A 52 4.51 -14.03 -3.10
C LYS A 52 3.81 -14.30 -4.43
N VAL A 53 4.10 -13.49 -5.44
CA VAL A 53 3.57 -13.63 -6.81
C VAL A 53 4.67 -13.43 -7.84
N ASN A 54 4.45 -13.95 -9.04
CA ASN A 54 5.26 -13.55 -10.21
C ASN A 54 4.74 -12.20 -10.71
N GLY A 55 5.64 -11.31 -11.11
CA GLY A 55 5.26 -9.96 -11.53
C GLY A 55 6.43 -9.16 -12.08
N HIS A 56 6.20 -7.86 -12.26
CA HIS A 56 7.18 -6.93 -12.83
C HIS A 56 8.02 -6.28 -11.73
N GLY A 57 9.34 -6.46 -11.80
CA GLY A 57 10.30 -5.85 -10.88
C GLY A 57 10.26 -6.42 -9.46
N PRO A 58 11.26 -6.09 -8.62
CA PRO A 58 11.28 -6.47 -7.20
C PRO A 58 10.29 -5.63 -6.37
N GLY A 59 9.96 -6.12 -5.18
CA GLY A 59 9.15 -5.38 -4.19
C GLY A 59 7.64 -5.55 -4.32
N LEU A 60 6.94 -4.47 -3.97
CA LEU A 60 5.48 -4.39 -3.96
C LEU A 60 4.90 -4.51 -5.37
N HIS A 61 4.03 -5.50 -5.57
CA HIS A 61 3.39 -5.78 -6.85
C HIS A 61 1.91 -5.43 -6.88
N ARG A 62 1.16 -5.82 -5.84
CA ARG A 62 -0.27 -5.55 -5.74
C ARG A 62 -0.69 -5.23 -4.31
N VAL A 63 -1.61 -4.28 -4.18
CA VAL A 63 -2.39 -4.02 -2.98
C VAL A 63 -3.85 -4.28 -3.30
N ARG A 64 -4.48 -5.19 -2.56
CA ARG A 64 -5.91 -5.46 -2.65
C ARG A 64 -6.58 -5.14 -1.33
N LEU A 65 -7.58 -4.28 -1.36
CA LEU A 65 -8.41 -3.91 -0.23
C LEU A 65 -9.80 -4.51 -0.41
N ARG A 66 -10.34 -5.17 0.61
CA ARG A 66 -11.69 -5.77 0.56
C ARG A 66 -12.55 -5.29 1.72
N SER A 67 -13.77 -4.91 1.39
CA SER A 67 -14.90 -4.67 2.29
C SER A 67 -16.06 -5.58 1.88
N ASP A 68 -17.20 -5.48 2.56
CA ASP A 68 -18.39 -6.27 2.21
C ASP A 68 -19.01 -5.88 0.86
N SER A 69 -18.79 -4.64 0.41
CA SER A 69 -19.42 -4.07 -0.78
C SER A 69 -18.44 -3.68 -1.87
N GLU A 70 -17.13 -3.59 -1.57
CA GLU A 70 -16.13 -3.11 -2.50
C GLU A 70 -14.82 -3.90 -2.42
N THR A 71 -14.21 -4.16 -3.57
CA THR A 71 -12.81 -4.54 -3.65
C THR A 71 -12.06 -3.53 -4.50
N ILE A 72 -10.95 -3.01 -3.98
CA ILE A 72 -10.03 -2.15 -4.71
C ILE A 72 -8.75 -2.94 -4.97
N ASP A 73 -8.42 -3.10 -6.24
CA ASP A 73 -7.17 -3.67 -6.71
C ASP A 73 -6.25 -2.58 -7.23
N PHE A 74 -5.06 -2.49 -6.67
CA PHE A 74 -4.00 -1.63 -7.17
C PHE A 74 -2.78 -2.48 -7.51
N GLU A 75 -2.53 -2.67 -8.80
CA GLU A 75 -1.61 -3.69 -9.31
C GLU A 75 -0.64 -3.09 -10.33
N ARG A 76 0.60 -3.59 -10.32
CA ARG A 76 1.57 -3.31 -11.37
C ARG A 76 1.29 -4.15 -12.61
N THR A 77 0.95 -3.50 -13.72
CA THR A 77 0.62 -4.17 -15.00
C THR A 77 1.74 -4.08 -16.04
N GLY A 78 2.83 -3.38 -15.71
CA GLY A 78 4.05 -3.31 -16.51
C GLY A 78 5.19 -2.69 -15.69
N PRO A 79 6.41 -2.56 -16.25
CA PRO A 79 7.55 -1.99 -15.53
C PRO A 79 7.24 -0.64 -14.87
N ASP A 80 6.56 0.23 -15.62
CA ASP A 80 6.27 1.62 -15.26
C ASP A 80 4.77 1.92 -15.22
N CYS A 81 3.93 0.88 -15.11
CA CYS A 81 2.48 1.01 -15.20
C CYS A 81 1.78 0.38 -14.00
N MET A 82 0.92 1.15 -13.34
CA MET A 82 0.03 0.69 -12.28
C MET A 82 -1.42 0.89 -12.68
N GLN A 83 -2.28 -0.04 -12.32
CA GLN A 83 -3.70 0.03 -12.56
C GLN A 83 -4.47 -0.05 -11.26
N LEU A 84 -5.39 0.89 -11.05
CA LEU A 84 -6.40 0.83 -10.00
C LEU A 84 -7.72 0.35 -10.61
N ARG A 85 -8.30 -0.70 -10.07
CA ARG A 85 -9.63 -1.22 -10.40
C ARG A 85 -10.47 -1.31 -9.14
N SER A 86 -11.75 -0.96 -9.23
CA SER A 86 -12.73 -1.21 -8.17
C SER A 86 -13.92 -1.99 -8.73
N THR A 87 -14.53 -2.82 -7.89
CA THR A 87 -15.76 -3.57 -8.23
C THR A 87 -16.95 -2.67 -8.53
N ASN A 88 -16.89 -1.37 -8.20
CA ASN A 88 -17.89 -0.39 -8.64
C ASN A 88 -17.73 0.08 -10.11
N GLY A 89 -16.87 -0.59 -10.88
CA GLY A 89 -16.62 -0.31 -12.29
C GLY A 89 -15.63 0.83 -12.54
N ARG A 90 -15.08 1.46 -11.50
CA ARG A 90 -14.06 2.50 -11.65
C ARG A 90 -12.70 1.88 -11.96
N GLN A 91 -12.04 2.43 -12.97
CA GLN A 91 -10.69 2.05 -13.36
C GLN A 91 -9.84 3.27 -13.67
N ARG A 92 -8.57 3.25 -13.27
CA ARG A 92 -7.56 4.25 -13.63
C ARG A 92 -6.22 3.58 -13.90
N VAL A 93 -5.47 4.14 -14.85
CA VAL A 93 -4.10 3.73 -15.16
C VAL A 93 -3.20 4.88 -14.78
N TYR A 94 -2.07 4.55 -14.15
CA TYR A 94 -1.06 5.49 -13.70
C TYR A 94 0.27 5.06 -14.30
N SER A 95 0.95 5.98 -14.98
CA SER A 95 2.35 5.81 -15.33
C SER A 95 3.20 6.24 -14.14
N PHE A 96 4.12 5.39 -13.71
CA PHE A 96 5.14 5.75 -12.73
C PHE A 96 6.43 6.05 -13.47
N ASN A 97 6.83 7.31 -13.46
CA ASN A 97 8.23 7.65 -13.70
C ASN A 97 8.94 7.53 -12.34
N GLU A 98 10.12 6.91 -12.29
CA GLU A 98 10.92 6.93 -11.07
C GLU A 98 11.11 8.37 -10.61
N ALA A 99 10.63 8.66 -9.39
CA ALA A 99 10.91 9.94 -8.75
C ALA A 99 12.42 9.99 -8.51
N GLY A 100 13.07 11.08 -8.93
CA GLY A 100 14.49 11.28 -8.65
C GLY A 100 14.73 11.28 -7.14
N LEU A 101 15.89 10.78 -6.71
CA LEU A 101 16.29 10.71 -5.30
C LEU A 101 16.06 12.03 -4.53
N TYR A 102 16.31 13.16 -5.20
CA TYR A 102 16.07 14.50 -4.65
C TYR A 102 14.59 14.73 -4.28
N THR A 103 13.65 14.34 -5.15
CA THR A 103 12.21 14.44 -4.90
C THR A 103 11.81 13.61 -3.68
N LEU A 104 12.30 12.37 -3.61
CA LEU A 104 12.02 11.47 -2.49
C LEU A 104 12.55 12.03 -1.17
N MET A 105 13.80 12.52 -1.14
CA MET A 105 14.39 13.12 0.06
C MET A 105 13.65 14.39 0.49
N ASN A 106 13.21 15.22 -0.45
CA ASN A 106 12.50 16.45 -0.14
C ASN A 106 11.09 16.18 0.41
N GLU A 107 10.42 15.11 -0.04
CA GLU A 107 9.14 14.66 0.55
C GLU A 107 9.34 14.24 2.01
N GLU A 108 10.34 13.41 2.31
CA GLU A 108 10.61 12.96 3.68
C GLU A 108 11.00 14.11 4.63
N LEU A 109 11.82 15.05 4.17
CA LEU A 109 12.24 16.20 4.97
C LEU A 109 11.14 17.25 5.17
N SER A 110 10.02 17.15 4.45
CA SER A 110 8.90 18.08 4.59
C SER A 110 7.97 17.74 5.76
N VAL A 111 8.09 16.55 6.35
CA VAL A 111 7.34 16.14 7.54
C VAL A 111 8.03 16.73 8.78
N LEU A 112 7.59 17.91 9.21
CA LEU A 112 8.11 18.59 10.39
C LEU A 112 7.27 18.24 11.63
N GLY A 113 7.72 17.26 12.41
CA GLY A 113 7.17 16.94 13.72
C GLY A 113 6.71 15.49 13.88
N PRO A 114 6.05 15.16 15.01
CA PRO A 114 5.50 13.83 15.24
C PRO A 114 4.51 13.43 14.14
N ASP A 115 4.62 12.20 13.66
CA ASP A 115 3.70 11.61 12.69
C ASP A 115 3.00 10.40 13.33
N PRO A 116 1.79 10.60 13.91
CA PRO A 116 1.03 9.53 14.52
C PRO A 116 0.66 8.39 13.56
N ALA A 117 0.54 8.69 12.26
CA ALA A 117 0.24 7.68 11.25
C ALA A 117 1.46 6.80 11.01
N PHE A 118 2.65 7.40 10.92
CA PHE A 118 3.92 6.66 10.88
C PHE A 118 4.11 5.81 12.14
N ASP A 119 3.93 6.39 13.34
CA ASP A 119 4.12 5.66 14.60
C ASP A 119 3.18 4.44 14.70
N SER A 120 1.92 4.63 14.31
CA SER A 120 0.93 3.55 14.27
C SER A 120 1.29 2.46 13.25
N ALA A 121 1.72 2.87 12.05
CA ALA A 121 2.17 1.96 11.01
C ALA A 121 3.43 1.19 11.43
N LEU A 122 4.40 1.85 12.08
CA LEU A 122 5.64 1.24 12.53
C LEU A 122 5.37 0.17 13.61
N ALA A 123 4.54 0.48 14.61
CA ALA A 123 4.14 -0.49 15.62
C ALA A 123 3.45 -1.71 15.00
N ARG A 124 2.52 -1.48 14.06
CA ARG A 124 1.82 -2.55 13.35
C ARG A 124 2.76 -3.36 12.45
N ALA A 125 3.77 -2.74 11.83
CA ALA A 125 4.75 -3.43 11.00
C ALA A 125 5.61 -4.39 11.81
N GLN A 126 5.96 -4.01 13.05
CA GLN A 126 6.70 -4.87 13.97
C GLN A 126 5.89 -6.12 14.35
N GLU A 127 4.59 -5.97 14.61
CA GLU A 127 3.68 -7.11 14.86
C GLU A 127 3.67 -8.06 13.65
N LEU A 128 3.46 -7.53 12.44
CA LEU A 128 3.43 -8.34 11.23
C LEU A 128 4.78 -9.01 10.93
N ALA A 129 5.90 -8.33 11.19
CA ALA A 129 7.23 -8.89 10.93
C ALA A 129 7.53 -10.16 11.73
N ILE A 130 6.87 -10.38 12.89
CA ILE A 130 6.99 -11.61 13.66
C ILE A 130 6.35 -12.79 12.91
N ASP A 131 5.21 -12.55 12.26
CA ASP A 131 4.43 -13.58 11.56
C ASP A 131 5.08 -14.01 10.22
N TYR A 132 5.95 -13.18 9.64
CA TYR A 132 6.54 -13.38 8.31
C TYR A 132 8.08 -13.53 8.30
N ARG A 133 8.69 -13.87 9.44
CA ARG A 133 10.13 -14.18 9.57
C ARG A 133 10.49 -15.59 9.10
#